data_AF-A0A3N0EDW5-F1
#
_entry.id   AF-A0A3N0EDW5-F1
#
_cell.length_a   1.000
_cell.length_b   1.000
_cell.length_c   1.000
_cell.angle_alpha   90.00
_cell.angle_beta   90.00
_cell.angle_gamma   90.00
#
_symmetry.space_group_name_H-M   'P 1'
#
loop_
_entity.id
_entity.type
_entity.pdbx_description
1 polymer ?
#
loop_
_entity_poly.entity_id
_entity_poly.type
_entity_poly.pdbx_seq_one_letter_code
_entity_poly.pdbx_strand_id
1 'polypeptide(L)'
;MSNILTHFVRVHARPDRPIDRAEAEWILGLLVNTSGSYWVPVTAWRAGDGSRMEAQVGGMKNTDMSDLWFCHPDRYAAIWLRVCDEGGFDIVSRPDLWGGPYRECRYAFDEVRVTGSADRLPPIADGSAAPEVPLAAGECWEPCGEGVWRLRVEGTYRAGNSRTDLDVGPRAREAEWNPPRESAGRGGLVTPTTPSYREDDFEVLYPVELNTVTLDDRRPRVERVEYCWRGRVVHRAQEEYDGDTGRFRWEQRSADHWDNCADPDFRADSADLWGAP
;
A
#
# COMPACT_ATOMS: atom_id res chain seq x y z
N MET A 1 -17.58 2.37 15.29
CA MET A 1 -17.38 2.92 13.93
C MET A 1 -17.62 1.81 12.95
N SER A 2 -18.22 2.09 11.79
CA SER A 2 -18.39 1.11 10.72
C SER A 2 -17.01 0.80 10.12
N ASN A 3 -16.69 -0.47 9.90
CA ASN A 3 -15.48 -0.87 9.20
C ASN A 3 -15.50 -0.27 7.79
N ILE A 4 -14.55 0.61 7.48
CA ILE A 4 -14.37 1.10 6.11
C ILE A 4 -13.49 0.07 5.40
N LEU A 5 -14.08 -0.61 4.42
CA LEU A 5 -13.33 -1.51 3.56
C LEU A 5 -12.80 -0.72 2.37
N THR A 6 -11.58 -0.97 1.94
CA THR A 6 -11.04 -0.46 0.68
C THR A 6 -10.77 -1.62 -0.26
N HIS A 7 -11.38 -1.57 -1.44
CA HIS A 7 -11.10 -2.46 -2.54
C HIS A 7 -10.11 -1.79 -3.49
N PHE A 8 -9.00 -2.46 -3.73
CA PHE A 8 -8.13 -2.18 -4.85
C PHE A 8 -8.36 -3.26 -5.89
N VAL A 9 -8.70 -2.86 -7.11
CA VAL A 9 -8.96 -3.77 -8.22
C VAL A 9 -7.89 -3.53 -9.27
N ARG A 10 -7.32 -4.60 -9.81
CA ARG A 10 -6.44 -4.55 -10.98
C ARG A 10 -6.96 -5.54 -12.02
N VAL A 11 -7.20 -5.05 -13.22
CA VAL A 11 -7.70 -5.83 -14.35
C VAL A 11 -6.62 -5.85 -15.43
N HIS A 12 -6.19 -7.05 -15.82
CA HIS A 12 -5.27 -7.25 -16.94
C HIS A 12 -6.04 -7.55 -18.21
N ALA A 13 -5.76 -6.78 -19.25
CA ALA A 13 -6.27 -7.01 -20.58
C ALA A 13 -5.77 -8.34 -21.14
N ARG A 14 -6.55 -8.94 -22.05
CA ARG A 14 -6.02 -10.00 -22.91
C ARG A 14 -5.09 -9.38 -23.96
N PRO A 15 -4.08 -10.10 -24.46
CA PRO A 15 -3.15 -9.55 -25.46
C PRO A 15 -3.83 -9.03 -26.73
N ASP A 16 -4.96 -9.63 -27.10
CA ASP A 16 -5.75 -9.30 -28.28
C ASP A 16 -6.89 -8.29 -28.00
N ARG A 17 -7.07 -7.87 -26.75
CA ARG A 17 -8.19 -7.02 -26.32
C ARG A 17 -7.73 -5.99 -25.28
N PRO A 18 -7.02 -4.93 -25.70
CA PRO A 18 -6.59 -3.87 -24.79
C PRO A 18 -7.81 -3.18 -24.15
N ILE A 19 -7.67 -2.79 -22.89
CA ILE A 19 -8.67 -2.00 -22.18
C ILE A 19 -8.56 -0.57 -22.70
N ASP A 20 -9.57 -0.13 -23.46
CA ASP A 20 -9.69 1.27 -23.87
C ASP A 20 -10.30 2.13 -22.75
N ARG A 21 -10.53 3.42 -23.04
CA ARG A 21 -11.10 4.35 -22.07
C ARG A 21 -12.55 4.01 -21.71
N ALA A 22 -13.37 3.65 -22.70
CA ALA A 22 -14.78 3.36 -22.49
C ALA A 22 -14.95 2.07 -21.67
N GLU A 23 -14.11 1.08 -21.93
CA GLU A 23 -14.02 -0.16 -21.15
C GLU A 23 -13.60 0.12 -19.71
N ALA A 24 -12.57 0.95 -19.50
CA ALA A 24 -12.12 1.34 -18.16
C ALA A 24 -13.22 2.08 -17.37
N GLU A 25 -13.96 2.97 -18.02
CA GLU A 25 -15.11 3.67 -17.43
C GLU A 25 -16.26 2.71 -17.11
N TRP A 26 -16.51 1.72 -17.97
CA TRP A 26 -17.50 0.67 -17.72
C TRP A 26 -17.12 -0.20 -16.52
N ILE A 27 -15.86 -0.66 -16.44
CA ILE A 27 -15.34 -1.38 -15.27
C ILE A 27 -15.55 -0.54 -14.02
N LEU A 28 -15.13 0.73 -14.03
CA LEU A 28 -15.27 1.60 -12.88
C LEU A 28 -16.75 1.82 -12.49
N GLY A 29 -17.64 1.89 -13.48
CA GLY A 29 -19.08 1.94 -13.28
C GLY A 29 -19.63 0.72 -12.53
N LEU A 30 -19.10 -0.48 -12.80
CA LEU A 30 -19.44 -1.69 -12.02
C LEU A 30 -18.88 -1.63 -10.58
N LEU A 31 -17.65 -1.15 -10.42
CA LEU A 31 -17.00 -1.06 -9.11
C LEU A 31 -17.66 -0.06 -8.16
N VAL A 32 -18.04 1.12 -8.69
CA VAL A 32 -18.63 2.22 -7.92
C VAL A 32 -20.15 2.08 -7.82
N ASN A 33 -20.79 1.62 -8.90
CA ASN A 33 -22.23 1.43 -9.10
C ASN A 33 -23.13 2.56 -8.55
N THR A 34 -24.41 2.25 -8.31
CA THR A 34 -25.35 3.24 -7.76
C THR A 34 -25.11 3.56 -6.28
N SER A 35 -24.39 2.71 -5.55
CA SER A 35 -24.08 2.90 -4.13
C SER A 35 -22.98 3.95 -3.91
N GLY A 36 -22.06 4.10 -4.86
CA GLY A 36 -20.88 4.95 -4.69
C GLY A 36 -19.80 4.27 -3.85
N SER A 37 -18.73 5.02 -3.58
CA SER A 37 -17.64 4.64 -2.70
C SER A 37 -17.89 5.16 -1.28
N TYR A 38 -17.80 4.26 -0.29
CA TYR A 38 -18.03 4.59 1.11
C TYR A 38 -16.75 5.13 1.75
N TRP A 39 -16.68 6.44 1.97
CA TRP A 39 -15.57 7.15 2.66
C TRP A 39 -14.17 6.94 2.07
N VAL A 40 -14.06 6.41 0.85
CA VAL A 40 -12.79 6.25 0.14
C VAL A 40 -12.85 7.04 -1.18
N PRO A 41 -11.84 7.86 -1.51
CA PRO A 41 -11.75 8.48 -2.83
C PRO A 41 -11.80 7.42 -3.93
N VAL A 42 -12.54 7.71 -4.99
CA VAL A 42 -12.48 6.87 -6.19
C VAL A 42 -11.27 7.32 -6.99
N THR A 43 -10.27 6.44 -7.11
CA THR A 43 -9.16 6.67 -8.04
C THR A 43 -9.16 5.56 -9.08
N ALA A 44 -8.80 5.92 -10.31
CA ALA A 44 -8.67 4.96 -11.39
C ALA A 44 -7.44 5.28 -12.23
N TRP A 45 -6.74 4.25 -12.70
CA TRP A 45 -5.56 4.38 -13.53
C TRP A 45 -5.66 3.41 -14.68
N ARG A 46 -5.19 3.83 -15.86
CA ARG A 46 -5.17 3.01 -17.06
C ARG A 46 -3.80 3.12 -17.70
N ALA A 47 -3.19 1.98 -18.00
CA ALA A 47 -1.94 1.97 -18.75
C ALA A 47 -2.14 2.59 -20.14
N GLY A 48 -1.13 3.32 -20.64
CA GLY A 48 -1.20 3.96 -21.95
C GLY A 48 -1.51 2.97 -23.08
N ASP A 49 -0.90 1.79 -23.02
CA ASP A 49 -1.08 0.66 -23.94
C ASP A 49 -2.39 -0.13 -23.73
N GLY A 50 -3.16 0.18 -22.69
CA GLY A 50 -4.38 -0.56 -22.34
C GLY A 50 -4.14 -1.96 -21.79
N SER A 51 -2.90 -2.33 -21.45
CA SER A 51 -2.57 -3.67 -20.91
C SER A 51 -3.20 -3.93 -19.54
N ARG A 52 -3.46 -2.87 -18.76
CA ARG A 52 -4.11 -2.98 -17.46
C ARG A 52 -4.90 -1.72 -17.06
N MET A 53 -5.86 -1.93 -16.18
CA MET A 53 -6.61 -0.90 -15.47
C MET A 53 -6.57 -1.19 -13.97
N GLU A 54 -6.52 -0.15 -13.15
CA GLU A 54 -6.52 -0.25 -11.70
C GLU A 54 -7.53 0.73 -11.13
N ALA A 55 -8.15 0.39 -10.01
CA ALA A 55 -9.06 1.26 -9.29
C ALA A 55 -8.98 1.06 -7.79
N GLN A 56 -9.26 2.13 -7.04
CA GLN A 56 -9.47 2.12 -5.60
C GLN A 56 -10.88 2.62 -5.31
N VAL A 57 -11.65 1.85 -4.54
CA VAL A 57 -13.01 2.20 -4.12
C VAL A 57 -13.30 1.70 -2.70
N GLY A 58 -14.21 2.37 -2.01
CA GLY A 58 -14.68 2.02 -0.67
C GLY A 58 -15.75 0.93 -0.73
N GLY A 59 -15.51 -0.15 -0.01
CA GLY A 59 -16.34 -1.33 0.13
C GLY A 59 -17.32 -1.29 1.29
N MET A 60 -18.50 -1.88 1.06
CA MET A 60 -19.45 -2.46 2.03
C MET A 60 -20.84 -2.67 1.39
N LYS A 61 -21.11 -2.02 0.24
CA LYS A 61 -22.45 -1.96 -0.38
C LYS A 61 -22.46 -2.18 -1.90
N ASN A 62 -21.34 -2.63 -2.48
CA ASN A 62 -21.20 -2.78 -3.92
C ASN A 62 -21.30 -4.27 -4.27
N THR A 63 -22.54 -4.77 -4.34
CA THR A 63 -22.86 -6.15 -4.76
C THR A 63 -22.39 -6.44 -6.17
N ASP A 64 -22.39 -5.42 -7.02
CA ASP A 64 -22.18 -5.55 -8.46
C ASP A 64 -20.70 -5.65 -8.82
N MET A 65 -19.79 -5.43 -7.86
CA MET A 65 -18.36 -5.67 -8.06
C MET A 65 -18.12 -7.14 -8.46
N SER A 66 -18.93 -8.04 -7.92
CA SER A 66 -18.88 -9.46 -8.24
C SER A 66 -19.29 -9.79 -9.67
N ASP A 67 -20.10 -8.94 -10.33
CA ASP A 67 -20.48 -9.11 -11.73
C ASP A 67 -19.25 -9.02 -12.64
N LEU A 68 -18.25 -8.21 -12.28
CA LEU A 68 -17.04 -8.03 -13.08
C LEU A 68 -16.32 -9.36 -13.35
N TRP A 69 -16.26 -10.26 -12.37
CA TRP A 69 -15.56 -11.55 -12.51
C TRP A 69 -16.50 -12.75 -12.67
N PHE A 70 -17.71 -12.74 -12.09
CA PHE A 70 -18.65 -13.86 -12.27
C PHE A 70 -19.41 -13.82 -13.59
N CYS A 71 -19.75 -12.63 -14.09
CA CYS A 71 -20.52 -12.48 -15.33
C CYS A 71 -19.63 -12.29 -16.57
N HIS A 72 -18.33 -12.03 -16.38
CA HIS A 72 -17.37 -11.79 -17.46
C HIS A 72 -16.03 -12.56 -17.30
N PRO A 73 -16.03 -13.85 -16.95
CA PRO A 73 -14.81 -14.60 -16.60
C PRO A 73 -13.77 -14.65 -17.74
N ASP A 74 -14.20 -14.68 -19.01
CA ASP A 74 -13.31 -14.80 -20.16
C ASP A 74 -12.87 -13.46 -20.78
N ARG A 75 -13.35 -12.34 -20.23
CA ARG A 75 -13.16 -11.01 -20.81
C ARG A 75 -11.75 -10.46 -20.58
N TYR A 76 -11.11 -10.89 -19.50
CA TYR A 76 -9.81 -10.38 -19.03
C TYR A 76 -8.84 -11.54 -18.82
N ALA A 77 -7.54 -11.25 -18.87
CA ALA A 77 -6.52 -12.25 -18.58
C ALA A 77 -6.42 -12.56 -17.09
N ALA A 78 -6.64 -11.53 -16.26
CA ALA A 78 -6.66 -11.65 -14.81
C ALA A 78 -7.44 -10.51 -14.17
N ILE A 79 -8.13 -10.81 -13.07
CA ILE A 79 -8.67 -9.80 -12.15
C ILE A 79 -8.07 -10.06 -10.78
N TRP A 80 -7.33 -9.10 -10.26
CA TRP A 80 -6.81 -9.12 -8.89
C TRP A 80 -7.64 -8.19 -8.02
N LEU A 81 -7.97 -8.66 -6.83
CA LEU A 81 -8.64 -7.90 -5.80
C LEU A 81 -7.79 -7.89 -4.54
N ARG A 82 -7.46 -6.70 -4.06
CA ARG A 82 -6.99 -6.50 -2.69
C ARG A 82 -8.09 -5.86 -1.87
N VAL A 83 -8.31 -6.39 -0.69
CA VAL A 83 -9.29 -5.87 0.27
C VAL A 83 -8.57 -5.54 1.55
N CYS A 84 -8.67 -4.28 1.97
CA CYS A 84 -8.11 -3.76 3.20
C CYS A 84 -9.24 -3.30 4.12
N ASP A 85 -9.27 -3.77 5.36
CA ASP A 85 -10.16 -3.30 6.42
C ASP A 85 -9.36 -2.51 7.45
N GLU A 86 -9.91 -1.39 7.88
CA GLU A 86 -9.39 -0.53 8.95
C GLU A 86 -9.39 -1.18 10.35
N GLY A 87 -9.67 -2.49 10.42
CA GLY A 87 -9.67 -3.30 11.63
C GLY A 87 -8.77 -4.55 11.59
N GLY A 88 -7.87 -4.68 10.60
CA GLY A 88 -6.75 -5.63 10.72
C GLY A 88 -6.61 -6.72 9.65
N PHE A 89 -7.32 -6.64 8.51
CA PHE A 89 -7.04 -7.54 7.39
C PHE A 89 -6.64 -6.78 6.12
N ASP A 90 -5.60 -7.26 5.45
CA ASP A 90 -5.16 -6.81 4.14
C ASP A 90 -4.85 -8.04 3.28
N ILE A 91 -5.74 -8.34 2.33
CA ILE A 91 -5.76 -9.62 1.61
C ILE A 91 -5.77 -9.37 0.12
N VAL A 92 -4.94 -10.11 -0.61
CA VAL A 92 -4.93 -10.16 -2.07
C VAL A 92 -5.52 -11.49 -2.56
N SER A 93 -6.28 -11.43 -3.65
CA SER A 93 -6.94 -12.59 -4.23
C SER A 93 -7.18 -12.50 -5.75
N ARG A 94 -7.45 -13.67 -6.37
CA ARG A 94 -7.93 -13.82 -7.76
C ARG A 94 -9.40 -14.26 -7.78
N PRO A 95 -10.37 -13.34 -7.65
CA PRO A 95 -11.78 -13.70 -7.62
C PRO A 95 -12.31 -14.26 -8.94
N ASP A 96 -11.60 -14.04 -10.06
CA ASP A 96 -11.87 -14.64 -11.36
C ASP A 96 -11.53 -16.14 -11.43
N LEU A 97 -10.76 -16.66 -10.47
CA LEU A 97 -10.36 -18.06 -10.40
C LEU A 97 -11.00 -18.75 -9.20
N TRP A 98 -11.80 -19.78 -9.43
CA TRP A 98 -12.33 -20.60 -8.34
C TRP A 98 -11.20 -21.30 -7.59
N GLY A 99 -11.09 -21.04 -6.28
CA GLY A 99 -9.96 -21.53 -5.48
C GLY A 99 -8.62 -20.87 -5.83
N GLY A 100 -8.66 -19.69 -6.45
CA GLY A 100 -7.47 -18.88 -6.73
C GLY A 100 -6.71 -18.47 -5.45
N PRO A 101 -5.51 -17.89 -5.61
CA PRO A 101 -4.72 -17.44 -4.46
C PRO A 101 -5.53 -16.53 -3.54
N TYR A 102 -5.36 -16.72 -2.24
CA TYR A 102 -5.93 -15.91 -1.18
C TYR A 102 -4.89 -15.84 -0.06
N ARG A 103 -4.30 -14.66 0.13
CA ARG A 103 -3.19 -14.48 1.06
C ARG A 103 -3.08 -13.04 1.53
N GLU A 104 -2.36 -12.85 2.63
CA GLU A 104 -2.08 -11.52 3.15
C GLU A 104 -1.25 -10.71 2.16
N CYS A 105 -1.63 -9.46 1.95
CA CYS A 105 -0.87 -8.54 1.10
C CYS A 105 0.32 -7.98 1.88
N ARG A 106 1.49 -8.01 1.25
CA ARG A 106 2.72 -7.42 1.79
C ARG A 106 3.29 -6.44 0.78
N TYR A 107 3.96 -5.42 1.30
CA TYR A 107 4.54 -4.33 0.55
C TYR A 107 6.03 -4.29 0.77
N ALA A 108 6.80 -4.15 -0.30
CA ALA A 108 8.24 -4.16 -0.26
C ALA A 108 8.82 -2.74 -0.07
N PHE A 109 10.00 -2.71 0.54
CA PHE A 109 10.93 -1.59 0.56
C PHE A 109 12.36 -2.11 0.36
N ASP A 110 13.26 -1.24 -0.09
CA ASP A 110 14.68 -1.52 -0.36
C ASP A 110 15.63 -0.55 0.39
N GLU A 111 15.08 0.45 1.07
CA GLU A 111 15.84 1.41 1.85
C GLU A 111 14.99 1.94 3.01
N VAL A 112 15.62 2.13 4.17
CA VAL A 112 15.04 2.82 5.34
C VAL A 112 15.81 4.12 5.54
N ARG A 113 15.10 5.22 5.74
CA ARG A 113 15.68 6.51 6.14
C ARG A 113 15.15 6.92 7.49
N VAL A 114 16.03 7.54 8.27
CA VAL A 114 15.74 7.97 9.63
C VAL A 114 16.24 9.39 9.80
N THR A 115 15.37 10.26 10.32
CA THR A 115 15.75 11.62 10.74
C THR A 115 15.99 11.63 12.24
N GLY A 116 17.17 12.08 12.65
CA GLY A 116 17.57 12.17 14.04
C GLY A 116 19.09 12.32 14.22
N SER A 117 19.50 12.49 15.47
CA SER A 117 20.93 12.55 15.81
C SER A 117 21.57 11.16 15.78
N ALA A 118 22.85 11.10 15.41
CA ALA A 118 23.59 9.84 15.20
C ALA A 118 23.60 8.93 16.44
N ASP A 119 23.68 9.53 17.62
CA ASP A 119 23.70 8.87 18.93
C ASP A 119 22.36 8.21 19.28
N ARG A 120 21.30 8.51 18.52
CA ARG A 120 19.97 7.95 18.71
C ARG A 120 19.58 6.96 17.61
N LEU A 121 20.49 6.62 16.70
CA LEU A 121 20.19 5.59 15.71
C LEU A 121 19.98 4.23 16.38
N PRO A 122 18.98 3.45 15.94
CA PRO A 122 18.77 2.12 16.46
C PRO A 122 19.97 1.22 16.09
N PRO A 123 20.44 0.38 17.02
CA PRO A 123 21.51 -0.56 16.73
C PRO A 123 21.03 -1.55 15.67
N ILE A 124 21.85 -1.74 14.63
CA ILE A 124 21.66 -2.83 13.68
C ILE A 124 22.19 -4.08 14.37
N ALA A 125 21.30 -5.00 14.74
CA ALA A 125 21.70 -6.23 15.39
C ALA A 125 22.69 -6.98 14.48
N ASP A 126 23.88 -7.23 15.01
CA ASP A 126 25.01 -7.88 14.37
C ASP A 126 24.80 -9.39 14.31
N GLY A 127 23.67 -9.82 13.73
CA GLY A 127 23.32 -11.18 13.35
C GLY A 127 23.52 -12.30 14.38
N SER A 128 23.83 -11.99 15.63
CA SER A 128 24.27 -12.95 16.65
C SER A 128 23.13 -13.50 17.51
N ALA A 129 21.90 -13.06 17.29
CA ALA A 129 20.70 -13.59 17.96
C ALA A 129 19.56 -13.75 16.94
N ALA A 130 19.41 -14.96 16.41
CA ALA A 130 18.40 -15.39 15.43
C ALA A 130 16.97 -15.51 16.04
N PRO A 131 15.86 -15.62 15.25
CA PRO A 131 15.80 -16.19 13.88
C PRO A 131 14.92 -15.45 12.83
N GLU A 132 15.44 -15.23 11.62
CA GLU A 132 15.26 -16.11 10.43
C GLU A 132 15.91 -15.50 9.17
N VAL A 133 16.20 -14.20 9.14
CA VAL A 133 17.24 -13.60 8.27
C VAL A 133 17.89 -12.45 9.04
N PRO A 134 19.13 -12.60 9.52
CA PRO A 134 19.88 -11.48 10.05
C PRO A 134 20.10 -10.42 8.96
N LEU A 135 20.00 -9.14 9.30
CA LEU A 135 20.54 -8.04 8.47
C LEU A 135 21.96 -8.46 8.05
N ALA A 136 22.26 -8.39 6.75
CA ALA A 136 23.48 -8.98 6.23
C ALA A 136 24.69 -8.36 6.92
N ALA A 137 25.66 -9.18 7.32
CA ALA A 137 26.88 -8.70 7.98
C ALA A 137 27.56 -7.62 7.13
N GLY A 138 27.53 -6.37 7.60
CA GLY A 138 28.08 -5.20 6.89
C GLY A 138 27.06 -4.10 6.57
N GLU A 139 25.76 -4.33 6.79
CA GLU A 139 24.76 -3.27 6.69
C GLU A 139 24.92 -2.26 7.84
N CYS A 140 25.17 -0.99 7.49
CA CYS A 140 25.37 0.10 8.44
C CYS A 140 24.61 1.36 8.02
N TRP A 141 24.28 2.19 9.01
CA TRP A 141 23.68 3.50 8.74
C TRP A 141 24.69 4.40 8.01
N GLU A 142 24.30 4.90 6.86
CA GLU A 142 25.06 5.88 6.08
C GLU A 142 24.44 7.27 6.22
N PRO A 143 25.22 8.34 6.42
CA PRO A 143 24.70 9.69 6.37
C PRO A 143 24.26 10.02 4.92
N CYS A 144 23.09 10.63 4.76
CA CYS A 144 22.55 11.02 3.46
C CYS A 144 22.06 12.48 3.38
N GLY A 145 22.28 13.24 4.46
CA GLY A 145 21.95 14.66 4.57
C GLY A 145 22.10 15.14 6.01
N GLU A 146 21.85 16.41 6.27
CA GLU A 146 21.86 16.95 7.63
C GLU A 146 20.82 16.24 8.49
N GLY A 147 21.28 15.44 9.45
CA GLY A 147 20.42 14.71 10.39
C GLY A 147 19.64 13.55 9.77
N VAL A 148 19.94 13.12 8.54
CA VAL A 148 19.26 11.99 7.89
C VAL A 148 20.23 10.86 7.61
N TRP A 149 19.85 9.66 8.04
CA TRP A 149 20.61 8.44 7.92
C TRP A 149 19.84 7.44 7.08
N ARG A 150 20.53 6.67 6.25
CA ARG A 150 19.91 5.62 5.43
C ARG A 150 20.51 4.26 5.73
N LEU A 151 19.69 3.23 5.59
CA LEU A 151 20.07 1.83 5.63
C LEU A 151 19.50 1.17 4.39
N ARG A 152 20.36 0.52 3.59
CA ARG A 152 19.90 -0.29 2.45
C ARG A 152 19.56 -1.67 2.98
N VAL A 153 18.30 -2.05 2.87
CA VAL A 153 17.77 -3.31 3.38
C VAL A 153 16.50 -3.63 2.61
N GLU A 154 16.40 -4.86 2.11
CA GLU A 154 15.16 -5.36 1.55
C GLU A 154 14.25 -5.84 2.68
N GLY A 155 13.00 -5.43 2.62
CA GLY A 155 12.03 -5.82 3.63
C GLY A 155 10.61 -5.71 3.14
N THR A 156 9.69 -6.14 4.01
CA THR A 156 8.26 -6.06 3.73
C THR A 156 7.47 -5.54 4.92
N TYR A 157 6.36 -4.87 4.68
CA TYR A 157 5.39 -4.45 5.68
C TYR A 157 3.98 -4.82 5.23
N ARG A 158 3.03 -4.96 6.15
CA ARG A 158 1.61 -4.96 5.80
C ARG A 158 1.17 -3.51 5.60
N ALA A 159 0.57 -3.17 4.47
CA ALA A 159 0.00 -1.85 4.30
C ALA A 159 -1.41 -1.81 4.89
N GLY A 160 -1.81 -0.65 5.38
CA GLY A 160 -3.12 -0.47 5.99
C GLY A 160 -3.20 0.91 6.59
N ASN A 161 -3.66 1.88 5.80
CA ASN A 161 -3.97 3.18 6.36
C ASN A 161 -5.30 3.08 7.10
N SER A 162 -5.36 3.62 8.33
CA SER A 162 -6.64 4.04 8.89
C SER A 162 -7.24 5.07 7.95
N ARG A 163 -8.56 5.06 7.75
CA ARG A 163 -9.25 6.07 6.95
C ARG A 163 -10.49 6.65 7.62
N THR A 164 -10.45 6.57 8.95
CA THR A 164 -11.33 7.28 9.87
C THR A 164 -11.47 8.77 9.56
N ASP A 165 -10.45 9.38 8.94
CA ASP A 165 -10.36 10.83 8.74
C ASP A 165 -10.54 11.25 7.27
N LEU A 166 -10.95 10.33 6.38
CA LEU A 166 -11.26 10.70 4.99
C LEU A 166 -12.60 11.43 4.96
N ASP A 167 -12.59 12.73 4.67
CA ASP A 167 -13.83 13.53 4.51
C ASP A 167 -14.30 13.59 3.05
N VAL A 168 -14.44 12.43 2.40
CA VAL A 168 -14.98 12.32 1.03
C VAL A 168 -16.47 11.95 0.99
N GLY A 169 -17.06 11.70 2.16
CA GLY A 169 -18.46 11.33 2.33
C GLY A 169 -18.78 9.89 1.96
N PRO A 170 -20.02 9.43 2.27
CA PRO A 170 -20.40 8.02 2.20
C PRO A 170 -20.73 7.50 0.79
N ARG A 171 -20.63 8.32 -0.25
CA ARG A 171 -21.01 7.99 -1.64
C ARG A 171 -20.18 8.76 -2.67
N ALA A 172 -18.87 8.79 -2.52
CA ALA A 172 -17.99 9.39 -3.52
C ALA A 172 -18.17 8.66 -4.87
N ARG A 173 -18.30 9.39 -5.96
CA ARG A 173 -18.53 8.83 -7.31
C ARG A 173 -17.59 9.37 -8.37
N GLU A 174 -17.13 10.59 -8.19
CA GLU A 174 -16.18 11.19 -9.11
C GLU A 174 -14.83 10.51 -8.95
N ALA A 175 -14.32 10.04 -10.08
CA ALA A 175 -13.05 9.33 -10.12
C ALA A 175 -11.95 10.29 -10.52
N GLU A 176 -10.90 10.36 -9.69
CA GLU A 176 -9.65 10.94 -10.11
C GLU A 176 -8.93 9.94 -11.04
N TRP A 177 -8.66 10.38 -12.27
CA TRP A 177 -8.03 9.54 -13.28
C TRP A 177 -6.54 9.81 -13.40
N ASN A 178 -5.78 8.72 -13.38
CA ASN A 178 -4.32 8.70 -13.44
C ASN A 178 -3.66 9.66 -12.45
N PRO A 179 -3.98 9.56 -11.14
CA PRO A 179 -3.27 10.34 -10.14
C PRO A 179 -1.76 10.05 -10.25
N PRO A 180 -0.89 11.03 -9.93
CA PRO A 180 0.54 10.81 -9.86
C PRO A 180 0.86 9.58 -8.99
N ARG A 181 1.83 8.76 -9.38
CA ARG A 181 2.26 7.54 -8.65
C ARG A 181 3.68 7.58 -8.13
N GLU A 182 4.51 8.44 -8.73
CA GLU A 182 5.94 8.49 -8.49
C GLU A 182 6.40 9.76 -7.78
N SER A 183 5.60 10.83 -7.83
CA SER A 183 5.99 12.12 -7.24
C SER A 183 5.03 12.52 -6.13
N ALA A 184 5.52 12.45 -4.90
CA ALA A 184 5.00 13.22 -3.79
C ALA A 184 5.89 14.44 -3.57
N GLY A 185 5.35 15.51 -3.00
CA GLY A 185 6.19 16.59 -2.47
C GLY A 185 7.22 16.04 -1.48
N ARG A 186 8.27 16.82 -1.16
CA ARG A 186 9.30 16.40 -0.20
C ARG A 186 8.65 15.97 1.12
N GLY A 187 8.79 14.69 1.43
CA GLY A 187 8.23 14.06 2.62
C GLY A 187 6.73 13.74 2.59
N GLY A 188 6.07 13.91 1.45
CA GLY A 188 4.71 13.42 1.22
C GLY A 188 4.69 11.96 0.77
N LEU A 189 3.50 11.38 0.77
CA LEU A 189 3.22 10.11 0.11
C LEU A 189 2.42 10.37 -1.16
N VAL A 190 2.57 9.49 -2.13
CA VAL A 190 2.01 9.69 -3.47
C VAL A 190 0.52 9.33 -3.53
N THR A 191 0.04 8.55 -2.56
CA THR A 191 -1.34 8.08 -2.53
C THR A 191 -2.17 8.95 -1.58
N PRO A 192 -3.49 9.07 -1.77
CA PRO A 192 -4.38 9.64 -0.77
C PRO A 192 -4.37 8.75 0.48
N THR A 193 -3.39 8.99 1.36
CA THR A 193 -3.28 8.32 2.64
C THR A 193 -3.94 9.17 3.69
N THR A 194 -4.86 8.59 4.45
CA THR A 194 -5.19 9.09 5.77
C THR A 194 -4.16 8.59 6.78
N PRO A 195 -3.80 9.43 7.75
CA PRO A 195 -3.01 9.00 8.88
C PRO A 195 -3.66 7.83 9.63
N SER A 196 -2.85 6.85 10.01
CA SER A 196 -3.18 6.02 11.17
C SER A 196 -2.71 6.74 12.43
N TYR A 197 -3.68 7.16 13.25
CA TYR A 197 -3.45 7.85 14.53
C TYR A 197 -3.45 6.90 15.73
N ARG A 198 -3.55 5.60 15.50
CA ARG A 198 -3.57 4.60 16.56
C ARG A 198 -2.23 3.89 16.63
N GLU A 199 -1.88 3.50 17.85
CA GLU A 199 -0.85 2.51 18.18
C GLU A 199 -1.17 1.12 17.60
N ASP A 200 -2.02 1.03 16.57
CA ASP A 200 -2.24 -0.20 15.82
C ASP A 200 -0.87 -0.56 15.25
N ASP A 201 -0.28 -1.57 15.88
CA ASP A 201 1.13 -1.87 15.81
C ASP A 201 1.57 -2.00 14.34
N PHE A 202 2.84 -1.77 14.10
CA PHE A 202 3.48 -2.13 12.84
C PHE A 202 3.59 -3.67 12.79
N GLU A 203 2.43 -4.36 12.75
CA GLU A 203 2.24 -5.75 13.20
C GLU A 203 3.01 -6.76 12.35
N VAL A 204 3.49 -6.38 11.18
CA VAL A 204 4.14 -7.30 10.23
C VAL A 204 5.26 -6.62 9.44
N LEU A 205 6.20 -5.95 10.12
CA LEU A 205 7.46 -5.53 9.51
C LEU A 205 8.47 -6.66 9.47
N TYR A 206 9.13 -6.77 8.33
CA TYR A 206 10.26 -7.64 8.12
C TYR A 206 11.40 -6.87 7.44
N PRO A 207 12.65 -7.01 7.87
CA PRO A 207 13.10 -7.76 9.06
C PRO A 207 12.55 -7.16 10.37
N VAL A 208 12.23 -8.02 11.34
CA VAL A 208 11.56 -7.63 12.61
C VAL A 208 12.42 -6.71 13.46
N GLU A 209 13.74 -6.76 13.28
CA GLU A 209 14.74 -5.92 13.91
C GLU A 209 14.47 -4.43 13.65
N LEU A 210 13.86 -4.09 12.50
CA LEU A 210 13.49 -2.72 12.15
C LEU A 210 12.30 -2.18 12.99
N ASN A 211 11.55 -3.03 13.72
CA ASN A 211 10.50 -2.56 14.64
C ASN A 211 11.08 -1.69 15.77
N THR A 212 12.35 -1.92 16.11
CA THR A 212 13.06 -1.11 17.12
C THR A 212 13.24 0.35 16.70
N VAL A 213 13.08 0.66 15.40
CA VAL A 213 13.14 2.03 14.88
C VAL A 213 11.82 2.77 15.14
N THR A 214 10.69 2.06 15.23
CA THR A 214 9.34 2.64 15.23
C THR A 214 8.56 2.51 16.54
N LEU A 215 8.95 1.63 17.49
CA LEU A 215 8.07 1.19 18.59
C LEU A 215 8.63 1.34 20.04
N ASP A 216 9.41 2.37 20.37
CA ASP A 216 9.76 2.64 21.80
C ASP A 216 8.98 3.85 22.35
N ASP A 217 7.83 3.56 22.98
CA ASP A 217 6.86 4.50 23.56
C ASP A 217 7.43 5.49 24.58
N ARG A 218 8.64 5.25 25.10
CA ARG A 218 9.14 6.03 26.25
C ARG A 218 9.94 7.25 25.87
N ARG A 219 10.63 7.21 24.72
CA ARG A 219 11.24 8.36 24.02
C ARG A 219 11.56 7.93 22.59
N PRO A 220 10.88 8.46 21.56
CA PRO A 220 11.26 8.16 20.19
C PRO A 220 12.73 8.57 20.01
N ARG A 221 13.57 7.58 19.66
CA ARG A 221 15.00 7.85 19.43
C ARG A 221 15.18 8.74 18.19
N VAL A 222 14.21 8.70 17.28
CA VAL A 222 14.26 9.33 15.97
C VAL A 222 12.99 10.13 15.75
N GLU A 223 13.06 11.22 14.99
CA GLU A 223 11.93 12.12 14.74
C GLU A 223 11.03 11.59 13.62
N ARG A 224 11.61 10.79 12.72
CA ARG A 224 10.94 10.28 11.53
C ARG A 224 11.63 9.03 10.99
N VAL A 225 10.81 8.12 10.45
CA VAL A 225 11.22 6.92 9.73
C VAL A 225 10.52 6.91 8.37
N GLU A 226 11.26 6.69 7.30
CA GLU A 226 10.74 6.52 5.94
C GLU A 226 11.20 5.17 5.40
N TYR A 227 10.27 4.34 4.95
CA TYR A 227 10.60 3.17 4.14
C TYR A 227 10.46 3.57 2.68
N CYS A 228 11.46 3.24 1.89
CA CYS A 228 11.61 3.64 0.51
C CYS A 228 11.63 2.42 -0.40
N TRP A 229 11.06 2.57 -1.60
CA TRP A 229 11.09 1.55 -2.65
C TRP A 229 11.49 2.17 -3.97
N ARG A 230 12.58 1.72 -4.57
CA ARG A 230 13.11 2.29 -5.82
C ARG A 230 13.26 3.81 -5.74
N GLY A 231 13.68 4.30 -4.57
CA GLY A 231 13.94 5.71 -4.29
C GLY A 231 12.73 6.57 -3.89
N ARG A 232 11.50 6.05 -3.88
CA ARG A 232 10.29 6.77 -3.44
C ARG A 232 9.88 6.37 -2.03
N VAL A 233 9.36 7.30 -1.23
CA VAL A 233 8.80 6.96 0.10
C VAL A 233 7.50 6.20 -0.08
N VAL A 234 7.43 5.01 0.50
CA VAL A 234 6.24 4.13 0.47
C VAL A 234 5.63 3.89 1.85
N HIS A 235 6.36 4.19 2.91
CA HIS A 235 5.80 4.26 4.25
C HIS A 235 6.52 5.35 5.03
N ARG A 236 5.80 6.04 5.92
CA ARG A 236 6.34 7.03 6.82
C ARG A 236 5.74 6.87 8.21
N ALA A 237 6.59 6.86 9.22
CA ALA A 237 6.21 7.12 10.60
C ALA A 237 6.88 8.42 11.05
N GLN A 238 6.16 9.34 11.68
CA GLN A 238 6.76 10.54 12.28
C GLN A 238 5.97 11.02 13.49
N GLU A 239 6.64 11.73 14.40
CA GLU A 239 5.97 12.35 15.54
C GLU A 239 5.19 13.59 15.08
N GLU A 240 3.89 13.63 15.33
CA GLU A 240 3.00 14.75 15.01
C GLU A 240 2.31 15.28 16.27
N TYR A 241 2.10 16.60 16.33
CA TYR A 241 1.37 17.21 17.42
C TYR A 241 -0.14 17.08 17.19
N ASP A 242 -0.81 16.31 18.04
CA ASP A 242 -2.26 16.21 18.06
C ASP A 242 -2.84 17.34 18.90
N GLY A 243 -3.45 18.32 18.22
CA GLY A 243 -4.07 19.49 18.85
C GLY A 243 -5.32 19.18 19.67
N ASP A 244 -6.04 18.09 19.37
CA ASP A 244 -7.24 17.69 20.10
C ASP A 244 -6.88 17.06 21.45
N THR A 245 -5.77 16.31 21.51
CA THR A 245 -5.29 15.70 22.75
C THR A 245 -4.19 16.47 23.45
N GLY A 246 -3.60 17.48 22.78
CA GLY A 246 -2.51 18.30 23.29
C GLY A 246 -1.21 17.51 23.51
N ARG A 247 -1.03 16.39 22.80
CA ARG A 247 0.10 15.46 22.95
C ARG A 247 0.73 15.17 21.60
N PHE A 248 2.02 14.85 21.61
CA PHE A 248 2.65 14.27 20.44
C PHE A 248 2.24 12.80 20.30
N ARG A 249 1.97 12.37 19.07
CA ARG A 249 1.61 11.00 18.70
C ARG A 249 2.39 10.60 17.46
N TRP A 250 2.74 9.31 17.38
CA TRP A 250 3.27 8.77 16.13
C TRP A 250 2.15 8.69 15.11
N GLU A 251 2.38 9.37 13.99
CA GLU A 251 1.55 9.31 12.80
C GLU A 251 2.17 8.32 11.82
N GLN A 252 1.40 7.33 11.38
CA GLN A 252 1.82 6.41 10.33
C GLN A 252 1.04 6.66 9.04
N ARG A 253 1.73 6.57 7.91
CA ARG A 253 1.13 6.61 6.58
C ARG A 253 1.84 5.65 5.63
N SER A 254 1.06 4.92 4.84
CA SER A 254 1.52 3.95 3.86
C SER A 254 1.06 4.33 2.46
N ALA A 255 1.96 4.44 1.49
CA ALA A 255 1.59 4.30 0.09
C ALA A 255 1.13 2.86 -0.13
N ASP A 256 -0.17 2.67 -0.26
CA ASP A 256 -0.81 1.36 -0.39
C ASP A 256 -1.25 1.10 -1.85
N HIS A 257 -0.50 1.66 -2.79
CA HIS A 257 -0.65 1.39 -4.21
C HIS A 257 0.05 0.10 -4.62
N TRP A 258 -0.45 -0.49 -5.70
CA TRP A 258 -0.01 -1.76 -6.22
C TRP A 258 1.46 -1.84 -6.70
N ASP A 259 2.21 -0.74 -6.71
CA ASP A 259 3.53 -0.65 -7.33
C ASP A 259 4.70 -1.10 -6.42
N ASN A 260 4.47 -1.25 -5.12
CA ASN A 260 5.38 -1.93 -4.19
C ASN A 260 4.75 -3.14 -3.50
N CYS A 261 3.68 -3.73 -4.02
CA CYS A 261 3.26 -5.04 -3.53
C CYS A 261 4.40 -6.05 -3.74
N ALA A 262 4.75 -6.78 -2.68
CA ALA A 262 5.86 -7.74 -2.62
C ALA A 262 5.51 -9.09 -3.27
N ASP A 263 4.22 -9.28 -3.59
CA ASP A 263 3.71 -10.51 -4.15
C ASP A 263 4.14 -10.68 -5.63
N PRO A 264 4.94 -11.71 -5.97
CA PRO A 264 5.50 -11.87 -7.30
C PRO A 264 4.45 -12.13 -8.39
N ASP A 265 3.40 -12.90 -8.09
CA ASP A 265 2.31 -13.18 -9.05
C ASP A 265 1.53 -11.89 -9.39
N PHE A 266 1.58 -10.95 -8.46
CA PHE A 266 0.89 -9.68 -8.55
C PHE A 266 1.72 -8.61 -9.29
N ARG A 267 3.06 -8.71 -9.24
CA ARG A 267 3.99 -7.85 -10.01
C ARG A 267 4.16 -8.31 -11.46
N ALA A 268 3.82 -9.55 -11.76
CA ALA A 268 3.84 -10.11 -13.10
C ALA A 268 3.05 -9.22 -14.07
N ASP A 269 3.70 -8.77 -15.14
CA ASP A 269 3.01 -8.04 -16.19
C ASP A 269 2.14 -9.01 -17.00
N SER A 270 1.21 -8.48 -17.81
CA SER A 270 0.31 -9.30 -18.62
C SER A 270 1.04 -10.35 -19.47
N ALA A 271 2.28 -10.09 -19.90
CA ALA A 271 3.11 -11.02 -20.65
C ALA A 271 3.56 -12.26 -19.84
N ASP A 272 3.79 -12.11 -18.54
CA ASP A 272 4.26 -13.19 -17.66
C ASP A 272 3.12 -14.17 -17.33
N LEU A 273 1.87 -13.69 -17.35
CA LEU A 273 0.67 -14.50 -17.09
C LEU A 273 0.35 -15.49 -18.22
N TRP A 274 0.95 -15.33 -19.40
CA TRP A 274 0.68 -16.18 -20.56
C TRP A 274 1.69 -17.29 -20.78
N GLY A 275 2.77 -17.36 -20.00
CA GLY A 275 3.84 -18.36 -20.17
C GLY A 275 4.39 -18.33 -21.60
N ALA A 276 5.52 -17.63 -21.81
CA ALA A 276 6.23 -17.78 -23.08
C ALA A 276 6.45 -19.28 -23.38
N PRO A 277 6.15 -19.77 -24.61
CA PRO A 277 6.50 -21.12 -24.99
C PRO A 277 8.01 -21.37 -24.93
#